data_AF-A0A5B2Z4V2-F1
#
_entry.id   AF-A0A5B2Z4V2-F1
#
_cell.length_a   1.000
_cell.length_b   1.000
_cell.length_c   1.000
_cell.angle_alpha   90.00
_cell.angle_beta   90.00
_cell.angle_gamma   90.00
#
_symmetry.space_group_name_H-M   'P 1'
#
loop_
_entity.id
_entity.type
_entity.pdbx_description
1 polymer ?
#
loop_
_entity_poly.entity_id
_entity_poly.type
_entity_poly.pdbx_seq_one_letter_code
_entity_poly.pdbx_strand_id
1 'polypeptide(L)'
;MSNSLALSTQNINLTGIWKANDGGTYYIRNMGDDVWWLGISSKDAGKTFSNVLRGQIFENNNTIVADWTDIPMGSNMYYGKLILNIDSNVTLNKISESSYSSNGSSSCCFGATTWQR
;
A
#
# COMPACT_ATOMS: atom_id res chain seq x y z
N MET A 1 -40.03 0.16 18.25
CA MET A 1 -38.58 0.33 18.50
C MET A 1 -37.87 -0.31 17.32
N SER A 2 -37.32 0.48 16.40
CA SER A 2 -36.66 -0.04 15.20
C SER A 2 -35.32 -0.65 15.59
N ASN A 3 -35.12 -1.94 15.31
CA ASN A 3 -33.80 -2.56 15.33
C ASN A 3 -32.92 -1.88 14.29
N SER A 4 -32.07 -0.96 14.75
CA SER A 4 -30.89 -0.53 14.00
C SER A 4 -29.97 -1.75 13.93
N LEU A 5 -29.89 -2.36 12.75
CA LEU A 5 -28.80 -3.26 12.44
C LEU A 5 -27.53 -2.42 12.53
N ALA A 6 -26.75 -2.61 13.59
CA ALA A 6 -25.37 -2.17 13.60
C ALA A 6 -24.71 -2.85 12.40
N LEU A 7 -24.40 -2.07 11.36
CA LEU A 7 -23.52 -2.49 10.28
C LEU A 7 -22.29 -3.07 10.97
N SER A 8 -21.97 -4.34 10.74
CA SER A 8 -20.73 -4.91 11.22
C SER A 8 -19.61 -4.14 10.51
N THR A 9 -19.01 -3.17 11.19
CA THR A 9 -17.74 -2.58 10.77
C THR A 9 -16.79 -3.76 10.68
N GLN A 10 -16.43 -4.17 9.46
CA GLN A 10 -15.38 -5.15 9.29
C GLN A 10 -14.16 -4.55 9.99
N ASN A 11 -13.64 -5.20 11.02
CA ASN A 11 -12.51 -4.66 11.76
C ASN A 11 -11.28 -4.78 10.85
N ILE A 12 -11.02 -3.74 10.06
CA ILE A 12 -9.86 -3.69 9.17
C ILE A 12 -8.62 -3.58 10.07
N ASN A 13 -7.74 -4.55 9.94
CA ASN A 13 -6.46 -4.58 10.64
C ASN A 13 -5.37 -5.08 9.70
N LEU A 14 -4.68 -4.12 9.10
CA LEU A 14 -3.63 -4.36 8.12
C LEU A 14 -2.22 -4.36 8.73
N THR A 15 -2.08 -4.07 10.03
CA THR A 15 -0.76 -3.97 10.67
C THR A 15 -0.04 -5.32 10.59
N GLY A 16 1.16 -5.35 10.01
CA GLY A 16 1.92 -6.58 9.86
C GLY A 16 3.01 -6.50 8.80
N ILE A 17 3.63 -7.65 8.55
CA ILE A 17 4.64 -7.83 7.50
C ILE A 17 3.98 -8.56 6.35
N TRP A 18 4.05 -7.98 5.17
CA TRP A 18 3.39 -8.45 3.96
C TRP A 18 4.43 -8.74 2.88
N LYS A 19 4.14 -9.72 2.02
CA LYS A 19 4.89 -10.02 0.80
C LYS A 19 4.08 -9.58 -0.40
N ALA A 20 4.76 -9.00 -1.38
CA ALA A 20 4.16 -8.66 -2.65
C ALA A 20 4.71 -9.49 -3.80
N ASN A 21 3.97 -9.52 -4.90
CA ASN A 21 4.34 -10.27 -6.10
C ASN A 21 5.47 -9.63 -6.94
N ASP A 22 5.99 -8.47 -6.54
CA ASP A 22 7.19 -7.84 -7.13
C ASP A 22 8.50 -8.23 -6.42
N GLY A 23 8.42 -9.12 -5.43
CA GLY A 23 9.56 -9.49 -4.59
C GLY A 23 9.83 -8.52 -3.44
N GLY A 24 8.92 -7.57 -3.18
CA GLY A 24 8.98 -6.65 -2.04
C GLY A 24 8.48 -7.26 -0.73
N THR A 25 9.04 -6.78 0.39
CA THR A 25 8.52 -6.96 1.74
C THR A 25 8.01 -5.63 2.25
N TYR A 26 6.79 -5.61 2.78
CA TYR A 26 6.09 -4.41 3.21
C TYR A 26 5.76 -4.47 4.69
N TYR A 27 6.22 -3.50 5.45
CA TYR A 27 5.90 -3.33 6.87
C TYR A 27 4.77 -2.32 6.97
N ILE A 28 3.56 -2.82 7.15
CA ILE A 28 2.35 -1.99 7.18
C ILE A 28 2.00 -1.66 8.62
N ARG A 29 1.70 -0.39 8.89
CA ARG A 29 1.14 0.10 10.14
C ARG A 29 -0.19 0.78 9.85
N ASN A 30 -1.25 0.27 10.46
CA ASN A 30 -2.59 0.81 10.38
C ASN A 30 -3.04 1.33 11.76
N MET A 31 -3.56 2.56 11.80
CA MET A 31 -3.99 3.27 13.01
C MET A 31 -5.30 4.03 12.72
N GLY A 32 -6.44 3.46 13.10
CA GLY A 32 -7.74 3.98 12.63
C GLY A 32 -7.79 3.90 11.10
N ASP A 33 -8.09 5.03 10.45
CA ASP A 33 -8.11 5.09 8.98
C ASP A 33 -6.72 5.37 8.38
N ASP A 34 -5.71 5.76 9.17
CA ASP A 34 -4.37 6.00 8.66
C ASP A 34 -3.64 4.68 8.34
N VAL A 35 -2.98 4.65 7.18
CA VAL A 35 -2.08 3.58 6.77
C VAL A 35 -0.73 4.15 6.40
N TRP A 36 0.31 3.55 6.96
CA TRP A 36 1.70 3.79 6.62
C TRP A 36 2.34 2.49 6.19
N TRP A 37 3.30 2.55 5.25
CA TRP A 37 4.19 1.42 5.04
C TRP A 37 5.64 1.82 4.85
N LEU A 38 6.52 0.84 5.04
CA LEU A 38 7.84 0.75 4.45
C LEU A 38 7.86 -0.46 3.51
N GLY A 39 8.13 -0.26 2.23
CA GLY A 39 8.33 -1.34 1.25
C GLY A 39 9.81 -1.46 0.88
N ILE A 40 10.36 -2.67 0.91
CA ILE A 40 11.76 -2.93 0.54
C ILE A 40 11.87 -4.09 -0.44
N SER A 41 12.73 -3.95 -1.44
CA SER A 41 13.15 -5.05 -2.31
C SER A 41 13.84 -6.15 -1.47
N SER A 42 13.29 -7.37 -1.49
CA SER A 42 13.72 -8.42 -0.54
C SER A 42 15.05 -9.08 -0.92
N LYS A 43 15.36 -9.14 -2.22
CA LYS A 43 16.53 -9.88 -2.73
C LYS A 43 17.86 -9.20 -2.43
N ASP A 44 17.86 -7.89 -2.23
CA ASP A 44 19.05 -7.06 -2.11
C ASP A 44 18.94 -6.07 -0.93
N ALA A 45 18.08 -6.37 0.03
CA ALA A 45 17.87 -5.61 1.25
C ALA A 45 17.57 -4.12 0.99
N GLY A 46 16.70 -3.83 0.02
CA GLY A 46 16.22 -2.48 -0.27
C GLY A 46 17.05 -1.68 -1.26
N LYS A 47 18.11 -2.26 -1.84
CA LYS A 47 19.03 -1.55 -2.76
C LYS A 47 18.44 -1.25 -4.13
N THR A 48 17.49 -2.06 -4.62
CA THR A 48 16.78 -1.78 -5.88
C THR A 48 15.74 -0.70 -5.63
N PHE A 49 14.81 -0.99 -4.71
CA PHE A 49 13.81 -0.03 -4.24
C PHE A 49 13.64 -0.13 -2.73
N SER A 50 13.41 1.04 -2.14
CA SER A 50 12.90 1.21 -0.79
C SER A 50 11.91 2.37 -0.87
N ASN A 51 10.66 2.16 -0.47
CA ASN A 51 9.62 3.19 -0.53
C ASN A 51 8.86 3.32 0.78
N VAL A 52 8.27 4.50 0.95
CA VAL A 52 7.30 4.79 1.99
C VAL A 52 5.96 5.15 1.36
N LEU A 53 4.89 4.89 2.10
CA LEU A 53 3.53 5.27 1.74
C LEU A 53 2.83 5.86 2.95
N ARG A 54 1.98 6.85 2.69
CA ARG A 54 0.97 7.34 3.61
C ARG A 54 -0.37 7.40 2.88
N GLY A 55 -1.39 6.82 3.49
CA GLY A 55 -2.74 6.81 2.92
C GLY A 55 -3.83 6.71 3.96
N GLN A 56 -5.06 6.66 3.47
CA GLN A 56 -6.29 6.58 4.27
C GLN A 56 -7.14 5.40 3.80
N ILE A 57 -7.75 4.69 4.75
CA ILE A 57 -8.74 3.64 4.52
C ILE A 57 -10.12 4.29 4.36
N PHE A 58 -10.87 3.80 3.39
CA PHE A 58 -12.27 4.13 3.17
C PHE A 58 -13.09 2.84 3.37
N GLU A 59 -13.63 2.64 4.58
CA GLU A 59 -14.32 1.38 4.94
C GLU A 59 -15.58 1.14 4.10
N ASN A 60 -16.23 2.21 3.62
CA ASN A 60 -17.46 2.11 2.82
C ASN A 60 -17.26 1.42 1.46
N ASN A 61 -16.04 1.38 0.94
CA ASN A 61 -15.71 0.73 -0.33
C ASN A 61 -14.49 -0.20 -0.21
N ASN A 62 -13.99 -0.46 1.00
CA ASN A 62 -12.81 -1.28 1.28
C ASN A 62 -11.58 -0.83 0.47
N THR A 63 -11.32 0.48 0.37
CA THR A 63 -10.15 0.97 -0.38
C THR A 63 -9.13 1.67 0.50
N ILE A 64 -7.88 1.69 0.02
CA ILE A 64 -6.84 2.61 0.49
C ILE A 64 -6.55 3.58 -0.64
N VAL A 65 -6.54 4.87 -0.35
CA VAL A 65 -6.03 5.91 -1.25
C VAL A 65 -4.78 6.52 -0.62
N ALA A 66 -3.67 6.53 -1.35
CA ALA A 66 -2.39 6.84 -0.78
C ALA A 66 -1.41 7.52 -1.74
N ASP A 67 -0.46 8.25 -1.16
CA ASP A 67 0.75 8.74 -1.82
C ASP A 67 1.93 7.83 -1.43
N TRP A 68 2.82 7.54 -2.39
CA TRP A 68 4.03 6.77 -2.18
C TRP A 68 5.24 7.44 -2.82
N THR A 69 6.43 7.17 -2.28
CA THR A 69 7.71 7.59 -2.85
C THR A 69 8.81 6.60 -2.50
N ASP A 70 9.69 6.33 -3.46
CA ASP A 70 10.99 5.75 -3.18
C ASP A 70 11.84 6.74 -2.35
N ILE A 71 12.74 6.20 -1.53
CA ILE A 71 13.65 6.91 -0.64
C ILE A 71 15.10 6.48 -0.92
N PRO A 72 16.12 7.31 -0.58
CA PRO A 72 17.53 7.10 -0.98
C PRO A 72 18.25 5.98 -0.20
N MET A 73 17.54 4.89 0.10
CA MET A 73 18.09 3.58 0.48
C MET A 73 18.22 2.68 -0.75
N GLY A 74 17.36 2.84 -1.76
CA GLY A 74 17.43 2.15 -3.05
C GLY A 74 17.89 3.08 -4.19
N SER A 75 18.15 2.49 -5.36
CA SER A 75 18.51 3.25 -6.57
C SER A 75 17.32 3.87 -7.29
N ASN A 76 16.13 3.28 -7.13
CA ASN A 76 14.91 3.84 -7.68
C ASN A 76 14.53 5.13 -6.94
N MET A 77 13.97 6.09 -7.68
CA MET A 77 13.57 7.40 -7.17
C MET A 77 12.21 7.80 -7.78
N TYR A 78 11.26 6.87 -7.80
CA TYR A 78 9.92 7.08 -8.31
C TYR A 78 8.95 7.51 -7.21
N TYR A 79 7.84 8.13 -7.59
CA TYR A 79 6.77 8.50 -6.67
C TYR A 79 5.42 8.52 -7.37
N GLY A 80 4.33 8.57 -6.60
CA GLY A 80 3.01 8.78 -7.17
C GLY A 80 1.90 8.38 -6.20
N LYS A 81 0.78 7.93 -6.76
CA LYS A 81 -0.41 7.50 -6.00
C LYS A 81 -0.67 6.03 -6.18
N LEU A 82 -1.24 5.41 -5.15
CA LEU A 82 -1.80 4.07 -5.20
C LEU A 82 -3.25 4.09 -4.71
N ILE A 83 -4.10 3.37 -5.43
CA ILE A 83 -5.42 3.00 -4.96
C ILE A 83 -5.44 1.48 -4.83
N LEU A 84 -5.72 0.98 -3.63
CA LEU A 84 -5.73 -0.45 -3.32
C LEU A 84 -7.13 -0.89 -2.88
N ASN A 85 -7.51 -2.10 -3.23
CA ASN A 85 -8.65 -2.81 -2.66
C ASN A 85 -8.17 -3.62 -1.45
N ILE A 86 -8.98 -3.61 -0.39
CA ILE A 86 -8.84 -4.46 0.79
C ILE A 86 -9.78 -5.64 0.59
N ASP A 87 -9.27 -6.70 -0.06
CA ASP A 87 -10.03 -7.95 -0.24
C ASP A 87 -10.31 -8.62 1.11
N SER A 88 -9.32 -8.58 2.01
CA SER A 88 -9.42 -9.07 3.37
C SER A 88 -8.31 -8.49 4.24
N ASN A 89 -8.34 -8.77 5.54
CA ASN A 89 -7.25 -8.45 6.47
C ASN A 89 -5.91 -9.14 6.15
N VAL A 90 -5.84 -10.00 5.13
CA VAL A 90 -4.62 -10.70 4.71
C VAL A 90 -4.33 -10.60 3.21
N THR A 91 -5.14 -9.87 2.45
CA THR A 91 -4.96 -9.69 1.00
C THR A 91 -5.29 -8.25 0.59
N LEU A 92 -4.34 -7.60 -0.09
CA LEU A 92 -4.56 -6.33 -0.77
C LEU A 92 -4.31 -6.50 -2.27
N ASN A 93 -5.08 -5.79 -3.11
CA ASN A 93 -4.88 -5.75 -4.55
C ASN A 93 -4.80 -4.32 -5.05
N LYS A 94 -3.94 -4.06 -6.03
CA LYS A 94 -3.84 -2.76 -6.68
C LYS A 94 -5.04 -2.55 -7.61
N ILE A 95 -5.77 -1.46 -7.40
CA ILE A 95 -6.84 -1.01 -8.29
C ILE A 95 -6.22 -0.15 -9.40
N SER A 96 -5.46 0.87 -9.01
CA SER A 96 -4.83 1.79 -9.95
C SER A 96 -3.62 2.48 -9.33
N GLU A 97 -2.85 3.17 -10.17
CA GLU A 97 -1.67 3.91 -9.77
C GLU A 97 -1.43 5.14 -10.64
N SER A 98 -0.62 6.05 -10.11
CA SER A 98 0.21 6.95 -10.90
C SER A 98 1.66 6.77 -10.48
N SER A 99 2.59 6.93 -11.41
CA SER A 99 4.02 6.79 -11.17
C SER A 99 4.79 7.79 -12.02
N TYR A 100 5.72 8.50 -11.39
CA TYR A 100 6.56 9.51 -11.99
C TYR A 100 8.02 9.29 -11.58
N SER A 101 8.93 9.53 -12.51
CA SER A 101 10.37 9.68 -12.24
C SER A 101 10.68 10.97 -11.50
N SER A 102 11.89 11.09 -10.98
CA SER A 102 12.41 12.30 -10.33
C SER A 102 12.25 13.58 -11.14
N ASN A 103 12.20 13.47 -12.48
CA ASN A 103 12.04 14.60 -13.40
C ASN A 103 10.56 14.89 -13.74
N GLY A 104 9.62 14.24 -13.06
CA GLY A 104 8.18 14.40 -13.26
C GLY A 104 7.63 13.72 -14.53
N SER A 105 8.48 13.07 -15.31
CA SER A 105 8.03 12.25 -16.45
C SER A 105 7.37 10.98 -15.94
N SER A 106 6.25 10.58 -16.54
CA SER A 106 5.58 9.31 -16.23
C SER A 106 6.58 8.16 -16.28
N SER A 107 6.63 7.34 -15.23
CA SER A 107 7.46 6.14 -15.17
C SER A 107 6.60 4.89 -15.34
N CYS A 108 7.26 3.78 -15.66
CA CYS A 108 6.60 2.50 -15.52
C CYS A 108 6.26 2.26 -14.04
N CYS A 109 5.03 1.81 -13.88
CA CYS A 109 4.30 1.34 -12.71
C CYS A 109 5.01 1.16 -11.36
N PHE A 110 4.21 1.24 -10.29
CA PHE A 110 4.56 0.59 -9.04
C PHE A 110 4.59 -0.93 -9.26
N GLY A 111 5.69 -1.60 -8.90
CA GLY A 111 5.92 -3.00 -9.26
C GLY A 111 4.84 -3.98 -8.77
N ALA A 112 4.45 -3.88 -7.50
CA ALA A 112 3.45 -4.78 -6.92
C ALA A 112 2.03 -4.55 -7.45
N THR A 113 1.29 -5.65 -7.60
CA THR A 113 -0.16 -5.64 -7.85
C THR A 113 -0.95 -6.37 -6.77
N THR A 114 -0.32 -7.24 -5.97
CA THR A 114 -0.95 -8.01 -4.90
C THR A 114 -0.02 -8.13 -3.71
N TRP A 115 -0.57 -8.01 -2.50
CA TRP A 115 0.12 -8.19 -1.23
C TRP A 115 -0.61 -9.22 -0.36
N GLN A 116 0.14 -10.08 0.33
CA GLN A 116 -0.38 -11.09 1.25
C GLN A 116 0.46 -11.16 2.54
N ARG A 117 -0.16 -11.47 3.69
CA ARG A 117 0.54 -11.72 4.97
C ARG A 117 0.25 -13.10 5.54
#